data_AF-A0A7S0QFU3-F1
#
_entry.id   AF-A0A7S0QFU3-F1
#
_cell.length_a   1.000
_cell.length_b   1.000
_cell.length_c   1.000
_cell.angle_alpha   90.00
_cell.angle_beta   90.00
_cell.angle_gamma   90.00
#
_symmetry.space_group_name_H-M   'P 1'
#
loop_
_entity.id
_entity.type
_entity.pdbx_description
1 polymer ?
#
loop_
_entity_poly.entity_id
_entity_poly.type
_entity_poly.pdbx_seq_one_letter_code
_entity_poly.pdbx_strand_id
1 'polypeptide(L)'
;HRRESGGEGLPETVAVNLWGLEAIKTRGESVAMVLALVGSEPIVEATGRVVRYELIPLEKLGRPRVDVLASLSGIFRDSFANVVDLLDDLLVRAAEADEPIEMNYVRKHALELRAGGAADDASTARIFSNPAGEFGSLVNERVSDSSWESGEELGETWASRNAFAFGRGRGGAKSRGTLDALMKTTGQVVQCIDSVEYGLTDIQEYYANTGAMARAMDEAQGGTGKVQVAVVESYARVAQPKRLNDVLRLEYRSKLLNPKWANTMVDQGSGGAFEVSQRMTAMVGWAATTKFQEDWVFTQSAETYALDEAMAKKLREANPEAFKNVVGRLLEANNRQMWNAPPEMLAKLQELYSDLDDAIELGTAVRPTFQRMDDRRIY
;
A
#
# COMPACT_ATOMS: atom_id res chain seq x y z
N HIS A 1 -6.21 -1.73 16.61
CA HIS A 1 -5.41 -2.10 17.80
C HIS A 1 -6.21 -2.53 19.03
N ARG A 2 -6.60 -1.68 20.00
CA ARG A 2 -7.17 -2.15 21.29
C ARG A 2 -8.32 -3.15 21.19
N ARG A 3 -9.20 -2.97 20.20
CA ARG A 3 -10.29 -3.92 19.91
C ARG A 3 -9.80 -5.29 19.44
N GLU A 4 -8.69 -5.35 18.74
CA GLU A 4 -8.06 -6.57 18.20
C GLU A 4 -7.11 -7.22 19.22
N SER A 5 -6.47 -6.43 20.08
CA SER A 5 -5.58 -6.92 21.15
C SER A 5 -6.33 -7.28 22.45
N GLY A 6 -7.65 -7.44 22.41
CA GLY A 6 -8.44 -7.80 23.60
C GLY A 6 -8.41 -6.75 24.73
N GLY A 7 -8.11 -5.49 24.42
CA GLY A 7 -7.98 -4.42 25.40
C GLY A 7 -6.58 -4.21 25.97
N GLU A 8 -5.59 -5.01 25.56
CA GLU A 8 -4.17 -4.74 25.83
C GLU A 8 -3.77 -3.39 25.21
N GLY A 9 -2.71 -2.77 25.76
CA GLY A 9 -2.32 -1.36 25.64
C GLY A 9 -2.27 -0.70 24.24
N LEU A 10 -1.44 0.33 24.09
CA LEU A 10 -1.22 0.90 22.75
C LEU A 10 -0.18 0.06 22.02
N PRO A 11 -0.21 0.02 20.67
CA PRO A 11 0.92 -0.54 19.93
C PRO A 11 2.18 0.27 20.27
N GLU A 12 3.32 -0.39 20.45
CA GLU A 12 4.57 0.32 20.73
C GLU A 12 5.03 1.12 19.51
N THR A 13 4.94 0.53 18.32
CA THR A 13 5.25 1.19 17.03
C THR A 13 4.09 1.09 16.05
N VAL A 14 3.84 2.19 15.32
CA VAL A 14 2.87 2.27 14.22
C VAL A 14 3.58 2.78 12.95
N ALA A 15 3.48 2.03 11.86
CA ALA A 15 3.94 2.51 10.57
C ALA A 15 2.87 3.36 9.89
N VAL A 16 3.29 4.48 9.29
CA VAL A 16 2.41 5.42 8.59
C VAL A 16 2.98 5.69 7.21
N ASN A 17 2.18 5.46 6.17
CA ASN A 17 2.54 5.84 4.82
C ASN A 17 2.25 7.34 4.60
N LEU A 18 3.25 8.08 4.11
CA LEU A 18 3.14 9.50 3.76
C LEU A 18 3.23 9.65 2.24
N TRP A 19 2.08 9.98 1.62
CA TRP A 19 1.95 10.13 0.17
C TRP A 19 1.88 11.59 -0.22
N GLY A 20 2.64 11.99 -1.24
CA GLY A 20 2.68 13.39 -1.67
C GLY A 20 1.32 13.95 -2.10
N LEU A 21 0.60 13.23 -2.97
CA LEU A 21 -0.71 13.67 -3.47
C LEU A 21 -1.78 13.74 -2.37
N GLU A 22 -1.81 12.75 -1.46
CA GLU A 22 -2.69 12.76 -0.29
C GLU A 22 -2.42 13.99 0.56
N ALA A 23 -1.15 14.25 0.91
CA ALA A 23 -0.77 15.38 1.75
C ALA A 23 -1.16 16.74 1.13
N ILE A 24 -1.09 16.88 -0.20
CA ILE A 24 -1.57 18.09 -0.91
C ILE A 24 -3.08 18.27 -0.72
N LYS A 25 -3.86 17.21 -0.95
CA LYS A 25 -5.32 17.27 -0.95
C LYS A 25 -5.90 17.42 0.45
N THR A 26 -5.33 16.72 1.43
CA THR A 26 -5.79 16.74 2.83
C THR A 26 -5.14 17.84 3.66
N ARG A 27 -4.14 18.54 3.10
CA ARG A 27 -3.29 19.50 3.82
C ARG A 27 -2.50 18.86 4.97
N GLY A 28 -2.10 17.60 4.79
CA GLY A 28 -1.18 16.89 5.69
C GLY A 28 -1.86 16.08 6.80
N GLU A 29 -2.99 15.45 6.54
CA GLU A 29 -3.66 14.60 7.54
C GLU A 29 -2.79 13.41 7.98
N SER A 30 -2.09 12.75 7.05
CA SER A 30 -1.15 11.67 7.38
C SER A 30 0.03 12.16 8.25
N VAL A 31 0.52 13.38 8.02
CA VAL A 31 1.50 14.04 8.91
C VAL A 31 0.90 14.27 10.28
N ALA A 32 -0.35 14.76 10.36
CA ALA A 32 -1.05 14.95 11.62
C ALA A 32 -1.27 13.61 12.37
N MET A 33 -1.43 12.48 11.67
CA MET A 33 -1.47 11.16 12.30
C MET A 33 -0.14 10.82 12.99
N VAL A 34 1.00 11.09 12.34
CA VAL A 34 2.34 10.94 12.95
C VAL A 34 2.47 11.82 14.20
N LEU A 35 2.11 13.10 14.08
CA LEU A 35 2.16 14.04 15.21
C LEU A 35 1.28 13.57 16.38
N ALA A 36 0.07 13.10 16.07
CA ALA A 36 -0.84 12.56 17.05
C ALA A 36 -0.23 11.34 17.73
N LEU A 37 0.28 10.34 17.01
CA LEU A 37 0.88 9.12 17.59
C LEU A 37 2.01 9.46 18.59
N VAL A 38 2.95 10.32 18.17
CA VAL A 38 4.09 10.76 19.00
C VAL A 38 3.64 11.67 20.17
N GLY A 39 2.47 12.30 20.05
CA GLY A 39 1.94 13.22 21.06
C GLY A 39 2.57 14.60 20.94
N SER A 40 2.36 15.24 19.78
CA SER A 40 2.92 16.54 19.44
C SER A 40 1.90 17.43 18.73
N GLU A 41 2.16 18.74 18.71
CA GLU A 41 1.30 19.74 18.07
C GLU A 41 2.12 20.69 17.18
N PRO A 42 1.57 21.16 16.04
CA PRO A 42 2.27 22.12 15.18
C PRO A 42 2.33 23.49 15.82
N ILE A 43 3.51 24.11 15.74
CA ILE A 43 3.74 25.50 16.10
C ILE A 43 3.72 26.34 14.83
N VAL A 44 2.78 27.28 14.80
CA VAL A 44 2.50 28.13 13.64
C VAL A 44 2.96 29.55 13.95
N GLU A 45 3.78 30.13 13.09
CA GLU A 45 4.19 31.54 13.21
C GLU A 45 3.09 32.48 12.70
N ALA A 46 3.24 33.79 12.91
CA ALA A 46 2.23 34.80 12.54
C ALA A 46 1.82 34.79 11.05
N THR A 47 2.68 34.25 10.17
CA THR A 47 2.41 34.12 8.73
C THR A 47 1.48 32.94 8.38
N GLY A 48 1.19 32.07 9.34
CA GLY A 48 0.48 30.80 9.11
C GLY A 48 1.39 29.62 8.76
N ARG A 49 2.71 29.82 8.70
CA ARG A 49 3.67 28.74 8.42
C ARG A 49 3.96 27.91 9.66
N VAL A 50 3.93 26.58 9.51
CA VAL A 50 4.42 25.65 10.53
C VAL A 50 5.94 25.71 10.58
N VAL A 51 6.50 26.02 11.74
CA VAL A 51 7.95 26.20 11.93
C VAL A 51 8.58 25.14 12.82
N ARG A 52 7.77 24.41 13.60
CA ARG A 52 8.20 23.34 14.52
C ARG A 52 7.01 22.46 14.90
N TYR A 53 7.28 21.23 15.30
CA TYR A 53 6.32 20.40 16.04
C TYR A 53 6.75 20.29 17.50
N GLU A 54 5.90 20.64 18.46
CA GLU A 54 6.25 20.62 19.88
C GLU A 54 5.70 19.37 20.56
N LEU A 55 6.48 18.78 21.46
CA LEU A 55 6.00 17.63 22.25
C LEU A 55 4.97 18.11 23.28
N ILE A 56 3.81 17.46 23.29
CA ILE A 56 2.81 17.65 24.34
C ILE A 56 3.33 16.97 25.62
N PRO A 57 3.34 17.64 26.79
CA PRO A 57 3.74 17.02 28.05
C PRO A 57 2.93 15.74 28.35
N LEU A 58 3.55 14.71 28.93
CA LEU A 58 2.90 13.42 29.16
C LEU A 58 1.63 13.53 30.02
N GLU A 59 1.61 14.46 30.98
CA GLU A 59 0.47 14.73 31.84
C GLU A 59 -0.74 15.21 31.04
N LYS A 60 -0.51 16.01 29.99
CA LYS A 60 -1.55 16.48 29.06
C LYS A 60 -1.87 15.42 28.01
N LEU A 61 -0.88 14.62 27.58
CA LEU A 61 -1.07 13.57 26.58
C LEU A 61 -1.92 12.41 27.11
N GLY A 62 -1.78 12.06 28.40
CA GLY A 62 -2.61 11.07 29.09
C GLY A 62 -2.39 9.61 28.65
N ARG A 63 -1.32 9.34 27.90
CA ARG A 63 -0.94 8.02 27.39
C ARG A 63 0.54 7.99 26.98
N PRO A 64 1.13 6.80 26.74
CA PRO A 64 2.46 6.70 26.14
C PRO A 64 2.56 7.38 24.77
N ARG A 65 3.75 7.89 24.44
CA ARG A 65 4.13 8.23 23.06
C ARG A 65 4.31 6.94 22.27
N VAL A 66 3.61 6.84 21.16
CA VAL A 66 3.72 5.69 20.24
C VAL A 66 4.87 5.98 19.28
N ASP A 67 5.78 5.02 19.12
CA ASP A 67 6.85 5.11 18.13
C ASP A 67 6.29 4.97 16.73
N VAL A 68 7.02 5.46 15.73
CA VAL A 68 6.53 5.52 14.36
C VAL A 68 7.56 5.04 13.36
N LEU A 69 7.09 4.34 12.33
CA LEU A 69 7.85 4.18 11.08
C LEU A 69 7.14 5.00 10.00
N ALA A 70 7.66 6.19 9.67
CA ALA A 70 7.13 7.00 8.59
C ALA A 70 7.74 6.54 7.25
N SER A 71 6.97 5.82 6.45
CA SER A 71 7.38 5.41 5.10
C SER A 71 6.91 6.46 4.09
N LEU A 72 7.87 7.12 3.43
CA LEU A 72 7.59 8.17 2.46
C LEU A 72 7.48 7.57 1.06
N SER A 73 6.56 8.11 0.25
CA SER A 73 6.73 8.01 -1.20
C SER A 73 7.87 8.91 -1.65
N GLY A 74 8.54 8.57 -2.76
CA GLY A 74 9.59 9.42 -3.33
C GLY A 74 9.08 10.83 -3.67
N ILE A 75 7.82 10.95 -4.12
CA ILE A 75 7.16 12.24 -4.35
C ILE A 75 7.03 13.04 -3.05
N PHE A 76 6.68 12.39 -1.94
CA PHE A 76 6.59 13.07 -0.64
C PHE A 76 7.96 13.57 -0.19
N ARG A 77 8.98 12.69 -0.24
CA ARG A 77 10.38 13.01 0.06
C ARG A 77 10.84 14.26 -0.71
N ASP A 78 10.60 14.32 -2.01
CA ASP A 78 11.11 15.40 -2.86
C ASP A 78 10.30 16.69 -2.75
N SER A 79 8.98 16.60 -2.52
CA SER A 79 8.09 17.77 -2.50
C SER A 79 7.98 18.44 -1.13
N PHE A 80 8.26 17.70 -0.05
CA PHE A 80 8.01 18.13 1.33
C PHE A 80 9.26 18.05 2.22
N ALA A 81 10.44 18.31 1.66
CA ALA A 81 11.72 18.24 2.39
C ALA A 81 11.69 19.02 3.73
N ASN A 82 11.06 20.20 3.76
CA ASN A 82 10.90 20.96 4.99
C ASN A 82 10.04 20.23 6.05
N VAL A 83 8.98 19.53 5.64
CA VAL A 83 8.13 18.74 6.56
C VAL A 83 8.91 17.53 7.07
N VAL A 84 9.69 16.88 6.21
CA VAL A 84 10.58 15.76 6.58
C VAL A 84 11.59 16.21 7.64
N ASP A 85 12.23 17.37 7.46
CA ASP A 85 13.18 17.92 8.44
C ASP A 85 12.50 18.27 9.79
N LEU A 86 11.28 18.80 9.75
CA LEU A 86 10.52 19.11 10.97
C LEU A 86 10.06 17.85 11.71
N LEU A 87 9.68 16.79 10.99
CA LEU A 87 9.33 15.50 11.57
C LEU A 87 10.56 14.82 12.19
N ASP A 88 11.70 14.82 11.51
CA ASP A 88 12.93 14.22 12.05
C ASP A 88 13.39 14.96 13.31
N ASP A 89 13.36 16.30 13.33
CA ASP A 89 13.65 17.10 14.53
C ASP A 89 12.74 16.72 15.72
N LEU A 90 11.45 16.51 15.47
CA LEU A 90 10.51 16.04 16.48
C LEU A 90 10.88 14.65 16.99
N LEU A 91 11.20 13.72 16.09
CA LEU A 91 11.45 12.31 16.44
C LEU A 91 12.76 12.16 17.22
N VAL A 92 13.80 12.92 16.87
CA VAL A 92 15.03 13.00 17.65
C VAL A 92 14.74 13.52 19.06
N ARG A 93 14.00 14.64 19.20
CA ARG A 93 13.62 15.17 20.52
C ARG A 93 12.75 14.21 21.32
N ALA A 94 11.85 13.47 20.67
CA ALA A 94 11.04 12.45 21.33
C ALA A 94 11.91 11.29 21.84
N ALA A 95 12.91 10.86 21.08
CA ALA A 95 13.86 9.83 21.49
C ALA A 95 14.76 10.28 22.66
N GLU A 96 15.09 11.56 22.73
CA GLU A 96 16.01 12.13 23.73
C GLU A 96 15.32 12.64 25.00
N ALA A 97 14.00 12.88 24.95
CA ALA A 97 13.20 13.40 26.07
C ALA A 97 13.43 12.60 27.36
N ASP A 98 13.57 13.30 28.49
CA ASP A 98 13.74 12.67 29.81
C ASP A 98 12.41 12.14 30.35
N GLU A 99 11.94 11.06 29.74
CA GLU A 99 10.66 10.41 30.03
C GLU A 99 10.88 8.91 30.31
N PRO A 100 10.03 8.28 31.16
CA PRO A 100 10.07 6.84 31.36
C PRO A 100 9.81 6.07 30.06
N ILE A 101 10.58 5.00 29.80
CA ILE A 101 10.45 4.19 28.57
C ILE A 101 9.07 3.55 28.39
N GLU A 102 8.35 3.27 29.48
CA GLU A 102 6.98 2.74 29.45
C GLU A 102 5.95 3.79 28.99
N MET A 103 6.32 5.07 29.01
CA MET A 103 5.50 6.20 28.55
C MET A 103 6.04 6.83 27.28
N ASN A 104 7.16 6.35 26.75
CA ASN A 104 7.76 6.88 25.53
C ASN A 104 8.45 5.75 24.75
N TYR A 105 7.70 5.14 23.83
CA TYR A 105 8.22 4.03 23.02
C TYR A 105 9.25 4.49 21.98
N VAL A 106 9.21 5.76 21.55
CA VAL A 106 10.26 6.36 20.69
C VAL A 106 11.62 6.29 21.39
N ARG A 107 11.66 6.74 22.65
CA ARG A 107 12.86 6.66 23.50
C ARG A 107 13.26 5.23 23.80
N LYS A 108 12.30 4.37 24.18
CA LYS A 108 12.55 2.95 24.46
C LYS A 108 13.32 2.29 23.31
N HIS A 109 12.79 2.34 22.10
CA HIS A 109 13.41 1.69 20.95
C HIS A 109 14.71 2.37 20.51
N ALA A 110 14.83 3.69 20.65
CA ALA A 110 16.10 4.38 20.38
C ALA A 110 17.21 3.93 21.33
N LEU A 111 16.91 3.75 22.63
CA LEU A 111 17.87 3.22 23.60
C LEU A 111 18.23 1.76 23.31
N GLU A 112 17.27 0.93 22.92
CA GLU A 112 17.51 -0.46 22.51
C GLU A 112 18.42 -0.54 21.27
N LEU A 113 18.20 0.31 20.27
CA LEU A 113 19.06 0.43 19.09
C LEU A 113 20.49 0.84 19.45
N ARG A 114 20.66 1.84 20.33
CA ARG A 114 21.98 2.25 20.83
C ARG A 114 22.68 1.14 21.60
N ALA A 115 21.94 0.44 22.46
CA ALA A 115 22.47 -0.72 23.20
C ALA A 115 22.89 -1.87 22.26
N GLY A 116 22.21 -2.00 21.12
CA GLY A 116 22.56 -2.91 20.03
C GLY A 116 23.72 -2.44 19.14
N GLY A 117 24.34 -1.29 19.42
CA GLY A 117 25.50 -0.75 18.69
C GLY A 117 25.18 0.15 17.51
N ALA A 118 23.92 0.57 17.32
CA ALA A 118 23.59 1.57 16.31
C ALA A 118 24.23 2.92 16.66
N ALA A 119 24.76 3.62 15.64
CA ALA A 119 25.21 5.00 15.79
C ALA A 119 24.04 5.90 16.23
N ASP A 120 24.34 7.03 16.90
CA ASP A 120 23.31 7.92 17.43
C ASP A 120 22.33 8.40 16.36
N ASP A 121 22.84 8.78 15.19
CA ASP A 121 22.00 9.14 14.04
C ASP A 121 21.07 7.97 13.68
N ALA A 122 21.60 6.78 13.42
CA ALA A 122 20.81 5.61 13.05
C ALA A 122 19.78 5.19 14.12
N SER A 123 20.09 5.38 15.42
CA SER A 123 19.22 4.98 16.53
C SER A 123 17.91 5.78 16.62
N THR A 124 17.90 7.01 16.08
CA THR A 124 16.77 7.93 16.08
C THR A 124 16.06 8.01 14.73
N ALA A 125 16.57 7.32 13.70
CA ALA A 125 15.93 7.31 12.38
C ALA A 125 14.55 6.64 12.44
N ARG A 126 13.52 7.36 11.99
CA ARG A 126 12.12 6.87 11.90
C ARG A 126 11.46 7.16 10.55
N ILE A 127 12.13 7.91 9.67
CA ILE A 127 11.61 8.34 8.37
C ILE A 127 12.40 7.64 7.27
N PHE A 128 11.71 6.86 6.44
CA PHE A 128 12.32 5.96 5.47
C PHE A 128 11.69 6.13 4.09
N SER A 129 12.50 6.03 3.03
CA SER A 129 12.04 6.07 1.63
C SER A 129 13.00 5.26 0.75
N ASN A 130 12.69 5.20 -0.54
CA ASN A 130 13.65 4.87 -1.60
C ASN A 130 14.82 5.88 -1.70
N PRO A 131 15.96 5.48 -2.32
CA PRO A 131 17.11 6.37 -2.57
C PRO A 131 16.71 7.66 -3.29
N ALA A 132 17.45 8.73 -3.04
CA ALA A 132 17.24 10.01 -3.73
C ALA A 132 17.30 9.83 -5.26
N GLY A 133 16.33 10.42 -5.97
CA GLY A 133 16.19 10.28 -7.42
C GLY A 133 15.48 9.00 -7.88
N GLU A 134 15.15 8.10 -6.96
CA GLU A 134 14.42 6.86 -7.25
C GLU A 134 13.01 6.88 -6.65
N PHE A 135 12.12 6.09 -7.26
CA PHE A 135 10.68 6.01 -6.95
C PHE A 135 10.19 4.56 -6.99
N GLY A 136 9.02 4.33 -6.40
CA GLY A 136 8.38 3.01 -6.35
C GLY A 136 9.04 2.04 -5.36
N SER A 137 8.38 0.90 -5.17
CA SER A 137 8.83 -0.18 -4.28
C SER A 137 9.48 -1.34 -5.02
N LEU A 138 9.35 -1.41 -6.35
CA LEU A 138 9.66 -2.57 -7.20
C LEU A 138 8.70 -3.77 -7.03
N VAL A 139 7.77 -3.71 -6.08
CA VAL A 139 6.81 -4.79 -5.82
C VAL A 139 5.71 -4.83 -6.88
N ASN A 140 5.24 -3.67 -7.34
CA ASN A 140 4.23 -3.58 -8.39
C ASN A 140 4.72 -4.16 -9.72
N GLU A 141 5.98 -3.88 -10.11
CA GLU A 141 6.61 -4.48 -11.29
C GLU A 141 6.72 -5.99 -11.14
N ARG A 142 7.23 -6.48 -10.00
CA ARG A 142 7.32 -7.93 -9.76
C ARG A 142 5.98 -8.64 -9.83
N VAL A 143 4.94 -8.09 -9.21
CA VAL A 143 3.59 -8.64 -9.29
C VAL A 143 3.08 -8.65 -10.74
N SER A 144 3.25 -7.54 -11.46
CA SER A 144 2.81 -7.42 -12.86
C SER A 144 3.50 -8.44 -13.77
N ASP A 145 4.80 -8.62 -13.61
CA ASP A 145 5.61 -9.55 -14.40
C ASP A 145 5.53 -11.00 -13.89
N SER A 146 4.80 -11.25 -12.80
CA SER A 146 4.79 -12.53 -12.08
C SER A 146 6.20 -13.03 -11.69
N SER A 147 7.17 -12.12 -11.56
CA SER A 147 8.59 -12.39 -11.27
C SER A 147 8.88 -12.44 -9.78
N TRP A 148 8.15 -13.31 -9.08
CA TRP A 148 8.25 -13.52 -7.64
C TRP A 148 7.81 -14.93 -7.26
N GLU A 149 8.29 -15.44 -6.13
CA GLU A 149 8.00 -16.80 -5.65
C GLU A 149 7.11 -16.80 -4.40
N SER A 150 7.28 -15.82 -3.51
CA SER A 150 6.54 -15.75 -2.25
C SER A 150 6.22 -14.31 -1.81
N GLY A 151 5.21 -14.17 -0.94
CA GLY A 151 4.92 -12.88 -0.31
C GLY A 151 6.10 -12.37 0.54
N GLU A 152 6.89 -13.28 1.14
CA GLU A 152 8.13 -12.93 1.85
C GLU A 152 9.12 -12.21 0.92
N GLU A 153 9.32 -12.70 -0.31
CA GLU A 153 10.18 -12.04 -1.31
C GLU A 153 9.68 -10.64 -1.66
N LEU A 154 8.36 -10.45 -1.77
CA LEU A 154 7.77 -9.13 -2.02
C LEU A 154 7.98 -8.18 -0.83
N GLY A 155 7.84 -8.69 0.40
CA GLY A 155 8.16 -7.93 1.61
C GLY A 155 9.63 -7.52 1.67
N GLU A 156 10.54 -8.44 1.36
CA GLU A 156 11.98 -8.16 1.31
C GLU A 156 12.33 -7.17 0.19
N THR A 157 11.67 -7.28 -0.97
CA THR A 157 11.81 -6.31 -2.06
C THR A 157 11.47 -4.90 -1.57
N TRP A 158 10.33 -4.73 -0.90
CA TRP A 158 9.94 -3.44 -0.32
C TRP A 158 10.96 -2.96 0.73
N ALA A 159 11.36 -3.83 1.67
CA ALA A 159 12.25 -3.46 2.78
C ALA A 159 13.63 -3.04 2.27
N SER A 160 14.19 -3.78 1.32
CA SER A 160 15.46 -3.44 0.67
C SER A 160 15.38 -2.13 -0.09
N ARG A 161 14.26 -1.88 -0.77
CA ARG A 161 14.06 -0.67 -1.57
C ARG A 161 13.88 0.58 -0.71
N ASN A 162 13.28 0.45 0.46
CA ASN A 162 12.90 1.56 1.34
C ASN A 162 13.82 1.74 2.57
N ALA A 163 14.98 1.10 2.60
CA ALA A 163 15.91 1.14 3.74
C ALA A 163 16.76 2.42 3.84
N PHE A 164 16.32 3.57 3.31
CA PHE A 164 17.11 4.81 3.29
C PHE A 164 16.45 5.85 4.20
N ALA A 165 17.21 6.32 5.19
CA ALA A 165 16.72 7.23 6.22
C ALA A 165 16.81 8.69 5.79
N PHE A 166 15.75 9.46 6.03
CA PHE A 166 15.64 10.88 5.67
C PHE A 166 15.37 11.74 6.91
N GLY A 167 15.71 13.03 6.81
CA GLY A 167 15.72 13.95 7.93
C GLY A 167 16.98 14.81 7.94
N ARG A 168 17.13 15.64 8.98
CA ARG A 168 18.20 16.64 9.05
C ARG A 168 19.56 15.97 9.03
N GLY A 169 20.33 16.26 7.99
CA GLY A 169 21.72 15.77 7.85
C GLY A 169 21.86 14.29 7.48
N ARG A 170 20.76 13.53 7.32
CA ARG A 170 20.81 12.09 6.99
C ARG A 170 21.04 11.81 5.51
N GLY A 171 20.59 12.71 4.64
CA GLY A 171 20.87 12.67 3.19
C GLY A 171 20.41 11.41 2.46
N GLY A 172 19.48 10.62 3.02
CA GLY A 172 19.07 9.36 2.42
C GLY A 172 20.08 8.23 2.61
N ALA A 173 20.81 8.20 3.72
CA ALA A 173 21.76 7.12 4.01
C ALA A 173 21.05 5.79 4.26
N LYS A 174 21.63 4.68 3.76
CA LYS A 174 21.09 3.33 3.98
C LYS A 174 21.16 2.97 5.48
N SER A 175 20.03 2.63 6.08
CA SER A 175 19.87 2.30 7.50
C SER A 175 19.01 1.05 7.69
N ARG A 176 19.42 -0.04 7.03
CA ARG A 176 18.66 -1.31 7.04
C ARG A 176 18.49 -1.91 8.44
N GLY A 177 19.54 -1.87 9.26
CA GLY A 177 19.48 -2.38 10.63
C GLY A 177 18.44 -1.67 11.50
N THR A 178 18.30 -0.34 11.36
CA THR A 178 17.25 0.40 12.06
C THR A 178 15.87 0.07 11.52
N LEU A 179 15.70 -0.01 10.18
CA LEU A 179 14.43 -0.41 9.59
C LEU A 179 13.99 -1.79 10.11
N ASP A 180 14.89 -2.77 10.12
CA ASP A 180 14.62 -4.12 10.62
C ASP A 180 14.20 -4.14 12.10
N ALA A 181 14.83 -3.30 12.93
CA ALA A 181 14.45 -3.18 14.35
C ALA A 181 13.05 -2.59 14.53
N LEU A 182 12.69 -1.55 13.76
CA LEU A 182 11.35 -0.96 13.80
C LEU A 182 10.28 -1.91 13.26
N MET A 183 10.59 -2.67 12.21
CA MET A 183 9.68 -3.68 11.67
C MET A 183 9.32 -4.75 12.71
N LYS A 184 10.27 -5.11 13.60
CA LYS A 184 10.03 -6.07 14.70
C LYS A 184 9.08 -5.56 15.78
N THR A 185 8.98 -4.25 15.97
CA THR A 185 8.11 -3.64 17.01
C THR A 185 6.81 -3.06 16.45
N THR A 186 6.65 -3.04 15.11
CA THR A 186 5.47 -2.45 14.46
C THR A 186 4.26 -3.35 14.55
N GLY A 187 3.29 -2.97 15.39
CA GLY A 187 2.03 -3.72 15.55
C GLY A 187 0.95 -3.32 14.54
N GLN A 188 1.08 -2.17 13.89
CA GLN A 188 0.05 -1.65 13.00
C GLN A 188 0.62 -0.77 11.89
N VAL A 189 0.08 -0.93 10.68
CA VAL A 189 0.28 -0.06 9.52
C VAL A 189 -0.97 0.81 9.34
N VAL A 190 -0.78 2.09 9.04
CA VAL A 190 -1.84 3.05 8.72
C VAL A 190 -1.66 3.58 7.31
N GLN A 191 -2.71 3.48 6.52
CA GLN A 191 -2.80 4.03 5.16
C GLN A 191 -3.93 5.05 5.09
N CYS A 192 -3.60 6.29 4.71
CA CYS A 192 -4.59 7.34 4.44
C CYS A 192 -4.98 7.33 2.96
N ILE A 193 -6.27 7.36 2.63
CA ILE A 193 -6.75 7.52 1.25
C ILE A 193 -7.62 8.76 1.12
N ASP A 194 -7.37 9.54 0.07
CA ASP A 194 -7.93 10.90 -0.14
C ASP A 194 -9.02 10.99 -1.21
N SER A 195 -9.39 9.87 -1.84
CA SER A 195 -10.32 9.86 -2.97
C SER A 195 -11.32 8.71 -2.88
N VAL A 196 -12.57 9.00 -3.23
CA VAL A 196 -13.62 7.97 -3.42
C VAL A 196 -13.39 7.26 -4.76
N GLU A 197 -12.92 8.01 -5.75
CA GLU A 197 -12.71 7.59 -7.13
C GLU A 197 -11.55 6.58 -7.22
N TYR A 198 -10.41 6.91 -6.60
CA TYR A 198 -9.22 6.08 -6.58
C TYR A 198 -8.94 5.57 -5.16
N GLY A 199 -9.26 4.30 -4.96
CA GLY A 199 -9.05 3.54 -3.73
C GLY A 199 -7.90 2.53 -3.84
N LEU A 200 -7.95 1.51 -2.99
CA LEU A 200 -6.88 0.53 -2.79
C LEU A 200 -6.72 -0.45 -3.96
N THR A 201 -7.82 -0.78 -4.62
CA THR A 201 -7.86 -1.60 -5.84
C THR A 201 -7.64 -0.75 -7.10
N ASP A 202 -7.75 0.57 -6.95
CA ASP A 202 -7.30 1.71 -7.76
C ASP A 202 -5.94 1.60 -8.42
N ILE A 203 -4.97 1.55 -7.51
CA ILE A 203 -3.62 2.03 -7.71
C ILE A 203 -2.69 0.98 -7.13
N GLN A 204 -1.83 0.44 -7.98
CA GLN A 204 -0.89 -0.62 -7.63
C GLN A 204 0.05 -0.27 -6.46
N GLU A 205 0.35 1.03 -6.32
CA GLU A 205 1.23 1.53 -5.26
C GLU A 205 0.72 1.19 -3.86
N TYR A 206 -0.59 1.01 -3.65
CA TYR A 206 -1.11 0.68 -2.32
C TYR A 206 -0.75 -0.74 -1.88
N TYR A 207 -0.94 -1.78 -2.71
CA TYR A 207 -0.49 -3.12 -2.33
C TYR A 207 1.04 -3.20 -2.32
N ALA A 208 1.69 -2.51 -3.25
CA ALA A 208 3.14 -2.54 -3.42
C ALA A 208 3.92 -1.84 -2.30
N ASN A 209 3.29 -0.88 -1.60
CA ASN A 209 3.88 -0.22 -0.45
C ASN A 209 3.19 -0.62 0.85
N THR A 210 1.87 -0.42 0.99
CA THR A 210 1.14 -0.74 2.22
C THR A 210 1.12 -2.23 2.51
N GLY A 211 0.73 -3.03 1.51
CA GLY A 211 0.66 -4.48 1.64
C GLY A 211 2.06 -5.05 1.88
N ALA A 212 3.01 -4.72 1.00
CA ALA A 212 4.37 -5.24 1.10
C ALA A 212 5.08 -4.84 2.39
N MET A 213 4.86 -3.61 2.88
CA MET A 213 5.35 -3.17 4.20
C MET A 213 4.74 -4.01 5.33
N ALA A 214 3.43 -4.23 5.33
CA ALA A 214 2.77 -5.07 6.32
C ALA A 214 3.32 -6.50 6.28
N ARG A 215 3.58 -7.05 5.08
CA ARG A 215 4.22 -8.35 4.89
C ARG A 215 5.63 -8.39 5.47
N ALA A 216 6.47 -7.40 5.14
CA ALA A 216 7.84 -7.31 5.63
C ALA A 216 7.89 -7.27 7.17
N MET A 217 6.97 -6.54 7.80
CA MET A 217 6.84 -6.47 9.25
C MET A 217 6.35 -7.78 9.86
N ASP A 218 5.37 -8.44 9.23
CA ASP A 218 4.87 -9.74 9.70
C ASP A 218 6.00 -10.79 9.67
N GLU A 219 6.79 -10.81 8.60
CA GLU A 219 7.95 -11.70 8.46
C GLU A 219 9.07 -11.38 9.45
N ALA A 220 9.38 -10.09 9.66
CA ALA A 220 10.33 -9.67 10.69
C ALA A 220 9.90 -10.12 12.10
N GLN A 221 8.60 -10.35 12.31
CA GLN A 221 7.98 -10.85 13.54
C GLN A 221 7.70 -12.36 13.50
N GLY A 222 8.28 -13.11 12.56
CA GLY A 222 8.17 -14.56 12.46
C GLY A 222 6.88 -15.07 11.80
N GLY A 223 6.22 -14.27 10.98
CA GLY A 223 5.03 -14.65 10.21
C GLY A 223 3.76 -14.82 11.04
N THR A 224 3.71 -14.20 12.23
CA THR A 224 2.65 -14.45 13.23
C THR A 224 1.25 -14.00 12.83
N GLY A 225 1.11 -13.15 11.79
CA GLY A 225 -0.15 -12.54 11.36
C GLY A 225 -0.65 -11.42 12.25
N LYS A 226 0.21 -10.88 13.13
CA LYS A 226 -0.18 -9.87 14.11
C LYS A 226 -0.21 -8.47 13.54
N VAL A 227 0.57 -8.19 12.50
CA VAL A 227 0.61 -6.87 11.87
C VAL A 227 -0.70 -6.59 11.15
N GLN A 228 -1.42 -5.57 11.61
CA GLN A 228 -2.71 -5.17 11.03
C GLN A 228 -2.54 -3.93 10.16
N VAL A 229 -3.34 -3.83 9.09
CA VAL A 229 -3.45 -2.62 8.28
C VAL A 229 -4.78 -1.93 8.57
N ALA A 230 -4.70 -0.67 8.99
CA ALA A 230 -5.84 0.22 9.10
C ALA A 230 -5.85 1.25 7.98
N VAL A 231 -7.01 1.45 7.39
CA VAL A 231 -7.24 2.40 6.31
C VAL A 231 -8.08 3.55 6.85
N VAL A 232 -7.62 4.78 6.63
CA VAL A 232 -8.32 6.01 7.00
C VAL A 232 -8.74 6.72 5.73
N GLU A 233 -10.04 6.92 5.55
CA GLU A 233 -10.61 7.63 4.41
C GLU A 233 -10.80 9.10 4.78
N SER A 234 -9.90 9.98 4.35
CA SER A 234 -9.90 11.41 4.73
C SER A 234 -11.03 12.20 4.09
N TYR A 235 -11.58 11.71 2.98
CA TYR A 235 -12.77 12.27 2.34
C TYR A 235 -14.08 11.93 3.08
N ALA A 236 -14.05 11.00 4.03
CA ALA A 236 -15.25 10.61 4.76
C ALA A 236 -15.62 11.67 5.80
N ARG A 237 -16.93 11.90 5.99
CA ARG A 237 -17.44 12.84 7.01
C ARG A 237 -16.91 12.53 8.42
N VAL A 238 -16.68 11.26 8.71
CA VAL A 238 -16.02 10.79 9.93
C VAL A 238 -14.90 9.84 9.50
N ALA A 239 -13.66 10.32 9.60
CA ALA A 239 -12.46 9.54 9.30
C ALA A 239 -12.18 8.52 10.41
N GLN A 240 -12.96 7.43 10.45
CA GLN A 240 -12.70 6.31 11.35
C GLN A 240 -11.76 5.29 10.68
N PRO A 241 -10.72 4.80 11.37
CA PRO A 241 -9.90 3.71 10.85
C PRO A 241 -10.74 2.45 10.62
N LYS A 242 -10.68 1.91 9.39
CA LYS A 242 -11.30 0.65 8.97
C LYS A 242 -10.23 -0.43 8.80
N ARG A 243 -10.59 -1.70 8.96
CA ARG A 243 -9.67 -2.81 8.64
C ARG A 243 -9.49 -2.90 7.14
N LEU A 244 -8.28 -3.20 6.69
CA LEU A 244 -7.96 -3.37 5.27
C LEU A 244 -8.94 -4.31 4.56
N ASN A 245 -9.16 -5.52 5.09
CA ASN A 245 -10.03 -6.49 4.43
C ASN A 245 -11.49 -6.00 4.34
N ASP A 246 -11.97 -5.19 5.29
CA ASP A 246 -13.31 -4.62 5.21
C ASP A 246 -13.42 -3.58 4.08
N VAL A 247 -12.37 -2.77 3.89
CA VAL A 247 -12.29 -1.80 2.78
C VAL A 247 -12.15 -2.52 1.44
N LEU A 248 -11.26 -3.51 1.33
CA LEU A 248 -11.10 -4.31 0.11
C LEU A 248 -12.40 -5.01 -0.29
N ARG A 249 -13.10 -5.66 0.66
CA ARG A 249 -14.41 -6.29 0.37
C ARG A 249 -15.42 -5.26 -0.15
N LEU A 250 -15.47 -4.07 0.45
CA LEU A 250 -16.35 -2.99 0.00
C LEU A 250 -15.97 -2.50 -1.42
N GLU A 251 -14.69 -2.30 -1.70
CA GLU A 251 -14.21 -1.89 -3.02
C GLU A 251 -14.53 -2.94 -4.09
N TYR A 252 -14.27 -4.23 -3.84
CA TYR A 252 -14.64 -5.28 -4.79
C TYR A 252 -16.15 -5.31 -5.03
N ARG A 253 -16.99 -5.19 -3.99
CA ARG A 253 -18.45 -5.15 -4.15
C ARG A 253 -18.95 -3.91 -4.90
N SER A 254 -18.28 -2.77 -4.75
CA SER A 254 -18.72 -1.50 -5.33
C SER A 254 -18.13 -1.23 -6.72
N LYS A 255 -17.02 -1.86 -7.06
CA LYS A 255 -16.27 -1.70 -8.32
C LYS A 255 -16.21 -3.02 -9.10
N LEU A 256 -15.13 -3.79 -8.97
CA LEU A 256 -14.84 -4.96 -9.82
C LEU A 256 -16.02 -5.95 -9.94
N LEU A 257 -16.77 -6.18 -8.87
CA LEU A 257 -17.89 -7.14 -8.84
C LEU A 257 -19.26 -6.45 -8.89
N ASN A 258 -19.29 -5.14 -9.11
CA ASN A 258 -20.52 -4.41 -9.33
C ASN A 258 -20.91 -4.52 -10.82
N PRO A 259 -22.07 -5.11 -11.17
CA PRO A 259 -22.48 -5.25 -12.56
C PRO A 259 -22.57 -3.92 -13.32
N LYS A 260 -22.90 -2.83 -12.62
CA LYS A 260 -22.94 -1.49 -13.25
C LYS A 260 -21.54 -1.05 -13.66
N TRP A 261 -20.54 -1.23 -12.80
CA TRP A 261 -19.16 -0.89 -13.10
C TRP A 261 -18.61 -1.80 -14.20
N ALA A 262 -18.79 -3.12 -14.06
CA ALA A 262 -18.33 -4.13 -15.02
C ALA A 262 -18.80 -3.83 -16.45
N ASN A 263 -20.12 -3.67 -16.62
CA ASN A 263 -20.70 -3.38 -17.94
C ASN A 263 -20.25 -2.02 -18.48
N THR A 264 -20.24 -0.98 -17.64
CA THR A 264 -19.83 0.37 -18.07
C THR A 264 -18.38 0.41 -18.50
N MET A 265 -17.49 -0.29 -17.78
CA MET A 265 -16.06 -0.36 -18.12
C MET A 265 -15.84 -1.10 -19.42
N VAL A 266 -16.38 -2.31 -19.56
CA VAL A 266 -16.15 -3.10 -20.78
C VAL A 266 -16.72 -2.43 -22.04
N ASP A 267 -17.79 -1.63 -21.89
CA ASP A 267 -18.33 -0.82 -22.99
C ASP A 267 -17.42 0.38 -23.39
N GLN A 268 -16.35 0.69 -22.65
CA GLN A 268 -15.30 1.65 -23.05
C GLN A 268 -14.25 1.05 -24.01
N GLY A 269 -14.45 -0.19 -24.48
CA GLY A 269 -13.53 -0.85 -25.40
C GLY A 269 -12.18 -1.17 -24.77
N SER A 270 -11.10 -0.98 -25.52
CA SER A 270 -9.76 -1.46 -25.13
C SER A 270 -9.26 -0.90 -23.79
N GLY A 271 -9.52 0.38 -23.51
CA GLY A 271 -9.13 1.02 -22.24
C GLY A 271 -9.92 0.47 -21.05
N GLY A 272 -11.20 0.17 -21.22
CA GLY A 272 -12.02 -0.46 -20.20
C GLY A 272 -11.61 -1.91 -19.89
N ALA A 273 -11.28 -2.67 -20.94
CA ALA A 273 -10.71 -4.01 -20.78
C ALA A 273 -9.35 -3.96 -20.05
N PHE A 274 -8.51 -2.97 -20.34
CA PHE A 274 -7.26 -2.73 -19.61
C PHE A 274 -7.51 -2.44 -18.13
N GLU A 275 -8.47 -1.58 -17.78
CA GLU A 275 -8.82 -1.30 -16.39
C GLU A 275 -9.27 -2.57 -15.64
N VAL A 276 -10.12 -3.40 -16.24
CA VAL A 276 -10.52 -4.70 -15.66
C VAL A 276 -9.30 -5.58 -15.41
N SER A 277 -8.40 -5.69 -16.40
CA SER A 277 -7.13 -6.43 -16.28
C SER A 277 -6.27 -5.92 -15.12
N GLN A 278 -6.12 -4.60 -14.98
CA GLN A 278 -5.36 -4.02 -13.87
C GLN A 278 -5.99 -4.35 -12.51
N ARG A 279 -7.32 -4.50 -12.41
CA ARG A 279 -7.98 -4.91 -11.16
C ARG A 279 -7.74 -6.36 -10.80
N MET A 280 -7.61 -7.23 -11.80
CA MET A 280 -7.18 -8.61 -11.57
C MET A 280 -5.74 -8.65 -11.04
N THR A 281 -4.84 -7.82 -11.58
CA THR A 281 -3.47 -7.71 -11.09
C THR A 281 -3.42 -7.14 -9.67
N ALA A 282 -4.19 -6.09 -9.38
CA ALA A 282 -4.27 -5.53 -8.02
C ALA A 282 -4.83 -6.55 -7.01
N MET A 283 -5.80 -7.37 -7.42
CA MET A 283 -6.34 -8.45 -6.59
C MET A 283 -5.27 -9.49 -6.22
N VAL A 284 -4.46 -9.93 -7.19
CA VAL A 284 -3.29 -10.78 -6.93
C VAL A 284 -2.27 -10.06 -6.03
N GLY A 285 -1.99 -8.78 -6.29
CA GLY A 285 -1.05 -7.99 -5.49
C GLY A 285 -1.45 -7.88 -4.01
N TRP A 286 -2.72 -7.61 -3.72
CA TRP A 286 -3.24 -7.59 -2.35
C TRP A 286 -3.20 -8.98 -1.69
N ALA A 287 -3.54 -10.04 -2.41
CA ALA A 287 -3.46 -11.40 -1.87
C ALA A 287 -2.02 -11.89 -1.67
N ALA A 288 -1.06 -11.41 -2.49
CA ALA A 288 0.36 -11.74 -2.37
C ALA A 288 1.04 -11.02 -1.20
N THR A 289 0.65 -9.77 -0.96
CA THR A 289 1.29 -8.89 0.03
C THR A 289 0.55 -8.83 1.35
N THR A 290 -0.66 -9.38 1.45
CA THR A 290 -1.44 -9.38 2.69
C THR A 290 -2.17 -10.71 2.85
N LYS A 291 -2.80 -10.93 4.01
CA LYS A 291 -3.62 -12.13 4.26
C LYS A 291 -5.03 -12.00 3.68
N PHE A 292 -5.16 -11.39 2.50
CA PHE A 292 -6.43 -11.27 1.80
C PHE A 292 -6.75 -12.57 1.06
N GLN A 293 -7.44 -13.48 1.75
CA GLN A 293 -7.83 -14.81 1.24
C GLN A 293 -9.35 -14.92 1.18
N GLU A 294 -9.95 -14.23 0.21
CA GLU A 294 -11.40 -14.17 0.03
C GLU A 294 -11.78 -14.87 -1.28
N ASP A 295 -11.96 -16.19 -1.24
CA ASP A 295 -12.23 -17.03 -2.43
C ASP A 295 -13.39 -16.48 -3.28
N TRP A 296 -14.43 -15.93 -2.64
CA TRP A 296 -15.60 -15.40 -3.35
C TRP A 296 -15.26 -14.24 -4.29
N VAL A 297 -14.19 -13.48 -4.04
CA VAL A 297 -13.79 -12.36 -4.90
C VAL A 297 -13.21 -12.91 -6.20
N PHE A 298 -12.32 -13.89 -6.10
CA PHE A 298 -11.71 -14.55 -7.27
C PHE A 298 -12.75 -15.35 -8.05
N THR A 299 -13.57 -16.16 -7.36
CA THR A 299 -14.65 -16.94 -7.99
C THR A 299 -15.62 -16.06 -8.76
N GLN A 300 -16.14 -14.98 -8.16
CA GLN A 300 -17.06 -14.08 -8.87
C GLN A 300 -16.37 -13.30 -9.99
N SER A 301 -15.07 -13.01 -9.86
CA SER A 301 -14.30 -12.38 -10.94
C SER A 301 -14.15 -13.34 -12.13
N ALA A 302 -13.87 -14.63 -11.88
CA ALA A 302 -13.82 -15.66 -12.91
C ALA A 302 -15.17 -15.85 -13.59
N GLU A 303 -16.25 -15.97 -12.81
CA GLU A 303 -17.62 -16.08 -13.30
C GLU A 303 -17.99 -14.88 -14.19
N THR A 304 -17.72 -13.66 -13.72
CA THR A 304 -18.13 -12.44 -14.41
C THR A 304 -17.31 -12.18 -15.66
N TYR A 305 -15.98 -12.27 -15.59
CA TYR A 305 -15.11 -11.73 -16.63
C TYR A 305 -14.54 -12.79 -17.57
N ALA A 306 -14.44 -14.05 -17.16
CA ALA A 306 -13.84 -15.11 -17.96
C ALA A 306 -14.86 -16.16 -18.42
N LEU A 307 -15.82 -16.53 -17.56
CA LEU A 307 -16.73 -17.65 -17.82
C LEU A 307 -18.13 -17.23 -18.31
N ASP A 308 -18.55 -15.98 -18.10
CA ASP A 308 -19.68 -15.41 -18.81
C ASP A 308 -19.29 -15.21 -20.28
N GLU A 309 -19.90 -15.98 -21.18
CA GLU A 309 -19.54 -15.99 -22.60
C GLU A 309 -19.66 -14.61 -23.26
N ALA A 310 -20.66 -13.82 -22.88
CA ALA A 310 -20.89 -12.51 -23.47
C ALA A 310 -19.84 -11.50 -23.00
N MET A 311 -19.51 -11.49 -21.70
CA MET A 311 -18.47 -10.63 -21.15
C MET A 311 -17.09 -11.03 -21.67
N ALA A 312 -16.76 -12.32 -21.67
CA ALA A 312 -15.50 -12.84 -22.15
C ALA A 312 -15.27 -12.49 -23.63
N LYS A 313 -16.32 -12.63 -24.46
CA LYS A 313 -16.27 -12.22 -25.87
C LYS A 313 -15.99 -10.73 -26.01
N LYS A 314 -16.72 -9.87 -25.29
CA LYS A 314 -16.51 -8.41 -25.34
C LYS A 314 -15.08 -8.03 -24.96
N LEU A 315 -14.57 -8.58 -23.85
CA LEU A 315 -13.20 -8.30 -23.39
C LEU A 315 -12.16 -8.77 -24.39
N ARG A 316 -12.31 -9.99 -24.93
CA ARG A 316 -11.39 -10.57 -25.91
C ARG A 316 -11.35 -9.77 -27.21
N GLU A 317 -12.50 -9.34 -27.72
CA GLU A 317 -12.58 -8.51 -28.93
C GLU A 317 -12.04 -7.10 -28.70
N ALA A 318 -12.25 -6.53 -27.51
CA ALA A 318 -11.77 -5.19 -27.16
C ALA A 318 -10.26 -5.14 -26.94
N ASN A 319 -9.70 -6.14 -26.24
CA ASN A 319 -8.27 -6.21 -25.92
C ASN A 319 -7.86 -7.66 -25.55
N PRO A 320 -7.33 -8.45 -26.51
CA PRO A 320 -6.90 -9.82 -26.28
C PRO A 320 -5.83 -9.97 -25.19
N GLU A 321 -4.87 -9.04 -25.11
CA GLU A 321 -3.79 -9.07 -24.11
C GLU A 321 -4.33 -8.82 -22.70
N ALA A 322 -5.25 -7.85 -22.55
CA ALA A 322 -5.90 -7.60 -21.27
C ALA A 322 -6.74 -8.81 -20.84
N PHE A 323 -7.47 -9.44 -21.76
CA PHE A 323 -8.24 -10.64 -21.45
C PHE A 323 -7.34 -11.84 -21.10
N LYS A 324 -6.22 -12.03 -21.80
CA LYS A 324 -5.19 -13.01 -21.44
C LYS A 324 -4.66 -12.77 -20.03
N ASN A 325 -4.39 -11.52 -19.65
CA ASN A 325 -3.99 -11.20 -18.27
C ASN A 325 -5.11 -11.50 -17.26
N VAL A 326 -6.38 -11.21 -17.55
CA VAL A 326 -7.52 -11.55 -16.67
C VAL A 326 -7.53 -13.05 -16.34
N VAL A 327 -7.43 -13.91 -17.36
CA VAL A 327 -7.40 -15.37 -17.17
C VAL A 327 -6.09 -15.80 -16.48
N GLY A 328 -4.96 -15.24 -16.90
CA GLY A 328 -3.64 -15.53 -16.34
C GLY A 328 -3.54 -15.23 -14.84
N ARG A 329 -4.08 -14.08 -14.38
CA ARG A 329 -4.11 -13.72 -12.96
C ARG A 329 -4.96 -14.66 -12.11
N LEU A 330 -6.07 -15.17 -12.65
CA LEU A 330 -6.91 -16.18 -11.97
C LEU A 330 -6.16 -17.50 -11.82
N LEU A 331 -5.51 -17.97 -12.88
CA LEU A 331 -4.70 -19.18 -12.85
C LEU A 331 -3.51 -19.03 -11.90
N GLU A 332 -2.84 -17.87 -11.93
CA GLU A 332 -1.75 -17.56 -11.00
C GLU A 332 -2.23 -17.57 -9.55
N ALA A 333 -3.35 -16.91 -9.25
CA ALA A 333 -3.92 -16.87 -7.90
C ALA A 333 -4.17 -18.29 -7.36
N ASN A 334 -4.70 -19.18 -8.19
CA ASN A 334 -4.90 -20.58 -7.82
C ASN A 334 -3.57 -21.33 -7.62
N ASN A 335 -2.63 -21.21 -8.56
CA ASN A 335 -1.33 -21.88 -8.49
C ASN A 335 -0.51 -21.44 -7.27
N ARG A 336 -0.69 -20.19 -6.82
CA ARG A 336 -0.05 -19.62 -5.63
C ARG A 336 -0.88 -19.76 -4.36
N GLN A 337 -1.95 -20.55 -4.38
CA GLN A 337 -2.81 -20.86 -3.22
C GLN A 337 -3.49 -19.63 -2.59
N MET A 338 -3.66 -18.55 -3.36
CA MET A 338 -4.45 -17.38 -2.95
C MET A 338 -5.94 -17.62 -3.11
N TRP A 339 -6.28 -18.50 -4.05
CA TRP A 339 -7.65 -18.85 -4.41
C TRP A 339 -7.77 -20.37 -4.54
N ASN A 340 -8.80 -20.95 -3.93
CA ASN A 340 -9.14 -22.36 -4.10
C ASN A 340 -10.24 -22.50 -5.17
N ALA A 341 -9.85 -22.51 -6.44
CA ALA A 341 -10.81 -22.59 -7.53
C ALA A 341 -11.50 -23.97 -7.56
N PRO A 342 -12.83 -24.04 -7.81
CA PRO A 342 -13.49 -25.31 -8.10
C PRO A 342 -12.81 -26.00 -9.30
N PRO A 343 -12.59 -27.34 -9.27
CA PRO A 343 -11.84 -28.02 -10.33
C PRO A 343 -12.41 -27.82 -11.75
N GLU A 344 -13.74 -27.76 -11.87
CA GLU A 344 -14.42 -27.50 -13.15
C GLU A 344 -14.17 -26.08 -13.68
N MET A 345 -14.09 -25.10 -12.79
CA MET A 345 -13.81 -23.70 -13.11
C MET A 345 -12.35 -23.56 -13.54
N LEU A 346 -11.44 -24.21 -12.81
CA LEU A 346 -10.02 -24.23 -13.13
C LEU A 346 -9.75 -24.83 -14.51
N ALA A 347 -10.38 -25.98 -14.83
CA ALA A 347 -10.24 -26.63 -16.13
C ALA A 347 -10.68 -25.71 -17.28
N LYS A 348 -11.81 -25.01 -17.13
CA LYS A 348 -12.30 -24.04 -18.13
C LYS A 348 -11.35 -22.85 -18.31
N LEU A 349 -10.78 -22.34 -17.22
CA LEU A 349 -9.82 -21.24 -17.29
C LEU A 349 -8.52 -21.67 -18.00
N GLN A 350 -8.07 -22.91 -17.80
CA GLN A 350 -6.90 -23.47 -18.49
C GLN A 350 -7.15 -23.64 -19.98
N GLU A 351 -8.32 -24.14 -20.38
CA GLU A 351 -8.75 -24.23 -21.78
C GLU A 351 -8.79 -22.84 -22.43
N LEU A 352 -9.44 -21.88 -21.78
CA LEU A 352 -9.50 -20.49 -22.25
C LEU A 352 -8.11 -19.88 -22.43
N TYR A 353 -7.18 -20.14 -21.51
CA TYR A 353 -5.82 -19.60 -21.61
C TYR A 353 -5.05 -20.19 -22.80
N SER A 354 -5.16 -21.50 -23.04
CA SER A 354 -4.55 -22.17 -24.19
C SER A 354 -5.07 -21.62 -25.52
N ASP A 355 -6.38 -21.44 -25.64
CA ASP A 355 -7.00 -20.90 -26.86
C ASP A 355 -6.54 -19.46 -27.17
N LEU A 356 -6.32 -18.66 -26.12
CA LEU A 356 -5.85 -17.28 -26.25
C LEU A 356 -4.39 -17.21 -26.69
N ASP A 357 -3.53 -18.05 -26.12
CA ASP A 357 -2.12 -18.12 -26.49
C ASP A 357 -1.97 -18.46 -27.97
N ASP A 358 -2.69 -19.49 -28.44
CA ASP A 358 -2.68 -19.87 -29.86
C ASP A 358 -3.17 -18.72 -30.76
N ALA A 359 -4.24 -18.02 -30.36
CA ALA A 359 -4.81 -16.93 -31.16
C ALA A 359 -3.88 -15.70 -31.26
N ILE A 360 -3.18 -15.37 -30.16
CA ILE A 360 -2.25 -14.23 -30.12
C ILE A 360 -0.99 -14.54 -30.92
N GLU A 361 -0.39 -15.72 -30.73
CA GLU A 361 0.83 -16.14 -31.43
C GLU A 361 0.61 -16.28 -32.95
N LEU A 362 -0.56 -16.79 -33.37
CA LEU A 362 -0.93 -16.90 -34.78
C LEU A 362 -1.37 -15.57 -35.41
N GLY A 363 -1.48 -14.48 -34.62
CA GLY A 363 -1.98 -13.18 -35.08
C GLY A 363 -3.44 -13.21 -35.54
N THR A 364 -4.19 -14.24 -35.15
CA THR A 364 -5.61 -14.41 -35.48
C THR A 364 -6.53 -13.74 -34.45
N ALA A 365 -5.98 -13.33 -33.31
CA ALA A 365 -6.63 -12.42 -32.38
C ALA A 365 -6.97 -11.09 -33.08
N VAL A 366 -8.25 -10.74 -33.12
CA VAL A 366 -8.74 -9.53 -33.79
C VAL A 366 -8.09 -8.31 -33.13
N ARG A 367 -7.12 -7.70 -33.82
CA ARG A 367 -6.54 -6.43 -33.37
C ARG A 367 -7.56 -5.31 -33.60
N PRO A 368 -7.86 -4.46 -32.61
CA PRO A 368 -8.70 -3.30 -32.85
C PRO A 368 -8.04 -2.45 -33.94
N THR A 369 -8.77 -2.20 -35.03
CA THR A 369 -8.38 -1.16 -35.98
C THR A 369 -8.58 0.16 -35.26
N PHE A 370 -7.49 0.86 -34.94
CA PHE A 370 -7.58 2.26 -34.55
C PHE A 370 -8.25 3.02 -35.69
N GLN A 371 -9.54 3.33 -35.55
CA GLN A 371 -10.16 4.36 -36.37
C GLN A 371 -9.42 5.66 -36.04
N ARG A 372 -8.54 6.09 -36.96
CA ARG A 372 -8.06 7.48 -36.97
C ARG A 372 -9.30 8.37 -36.94
N MET A 373 -9.50 9.08 -35.85
CA MET A 373 -10.39 10.25 -35.85
C MET A 373 -9.85 11.18 -36.94
N ASP A 374 -10.68 11.42 -37.93
CA ASP A 374 -10.37 12.27 -39.07
C ASP A 374 -10.13 13.70 -38.54
N ASP A 375 -8.95 14.22 -38.81
CA ASP A 375 -8.39 15.46 -38.27
C ASP A 375 -9.01 16.69 -38.98
N ARG A 376 -10.35 16.77 -38.96
CA ARG A 376 -11.12 17.86 -39.57
C ARG A 376 -12.32 18.21 -38.70
N ARG A 377 -12.08 19.07 -37.70
CA ARG A 377 -12.90 20.23 -37.32
C ARG A 377 -12.50 20.73 -35.94
N ILE A 378 -11.49 21.60 -35.90
CA ILE A 378 -11.46 22.72 -34.95
C ILE A 378 -10.84 23.91 -35.71
N TYR A 379 -11.72 24.80 -36.18
CA TYR A 379 -11.48 26.24 -36.27
C TYR A 379 -12.45 26.90 -35.29
#